data_AF-A0A2A2ELA5-F1
#
_entry.id   AF-A0A2A2ELA5-F1
#
_cell.length_a   1.000
_cell.length_b   1.000
_cell.length_c   1.000
_cell.angle_alpha   90.00
_cell.angle_beta   90.00
_cell.angle_gamma   90.00
#
_symmetry.space_group_name_H-M   'P 1'
#
loop_
_entity.id
_entity.type
_entity.pdbx_description
1 polymer ?
#
loop_
_entity_poly.entity_id
_entity_poly.type
_entity_poly.pdbx_seq_one_letter_code
_entity_poly.pdbx_strand_id
1 'polypeptide(L)'
;MAEKIAAGEGALEKGAVAVENARVGIDQRIKDIESKMGELGSFWKGDAATSYNALMMAWQQKANDLNRILNDLRDNIRGTAKDQAANEADNQSQTSRLQALLG
;
A
#
# COMPACT_ATOMS: atom_id res chain seq x y z
N MET A 1 -0.65 -26.20 -14.95
CA MET A 1 0.22 -25.40 -14.05
C MET A 1 0.30 -23.96 -14.51
N ALA A 2 0.63 -23.67 -15.78
CA ALA A 2 0.65 -22.32 -16.34
C ALA A 2 -0.62 -21.46 -16.08
N GLU A 3 -1.83 -22.00 -16.25
CA GLU A 3 -3.07 -21.24 -15.99
C GLU A 3 -3.26 -20.82 -14.53
N LYS A 4 -2.84 -21.66 -13.56
CA LYS A 4 -2.91 -21.30 -12.14
C LYS A 4 -1.91 -20.20 -11.77
N ILE A 5 -0.80 -20.12 -12.50
CA ILE A 5 0.25 -19.13 -12.24
C ILE A 5 -0.12 -17.78 -12.87
N ALA A 6 -0.59 -17.76 -14.12
CA ALA A 6 -1.14 -16.56 -14.75
C ALA A 6 -2.34 -15.98 -13.98
N ALA A 7 -3.17 -16.85 -13.38
CA ALA A 7 -4.25 -16.43 -12.49
C ALA A 7 -3.74 -15.80 -11.17
N GLY A 8 -2.61 -16.28 -10.64
CA GLY A 8 -1.95 -15.72 -9.46
C GLY A 8 -1.33 -14.35 -9.72
N GLU A 9 -0.63 -14.19 -10.83
CA GLU A 9 0.00 -12.93 -11.24
C GLU A 9 -1.05 -11.83 -11.50
N GLY A 10 -2.14 -12.18 -12.20
CA GLY A 10 -3.28 -11.28 -12.38
C GLY A 10 -4.01 -10.92 -11.08
N ALA A 11 -4.00 -11.81 -10.08
CA ALA A 11 -4.56 -11.52 -8.77
C ALA A 11 -3.66 -10.58 -7.94
N LEU A 12 -2.34 -10.73 -8.03
CA LEU A 12 -1.39 -9.84 -7.37
C LEU A 12 -1.45 -8.42 -7.94
N GLU A 13 -1.50 -8.28 -9.26
CA GLU A 13 -1.60 -6.96 -9.90
C GLU A 13 -2.90 -6.25 -9.49
N LYS A 14 -4.03 -6.97 -9.50
CA LYS A 14 -5.32 -6.44 -9.01
C LYS A 14 -5.24 -6.06 -7.53
N GLY A 15 -4.57 -6.86 -6.70
CA GLY A 15 -4.32 -6.56 -5.29
C GLY A 15 -3.48 -5.29 -5.11
N ALA A 16 -2.42 -5.11 -5.90
CA ALA A 16 -1.57 -3.93 -5.87
C ALA A 16 -2.36 -2.65 -6.22
N VAL A 17 -3.18 -2.71 -7.26
CA VAL A 17 -4.07 -1.61 -7.66
C VAL A 17 -5.09 -1.30 -6.57
N ALA A 18 -5.71 -2.32 -5.95
CA ALA A 18 -6.66 -2.12 -4.87
C ALA A 18 -6.01 -1.45 -3.64
N VAL A 19 -4.78 -1.84 -3.29
CA VAL A 19 -4.02 -1.23 -2.19
C VAL A 19 -3.63 0.20 -2.50
N GLU A 20 -3.18 0.51 -3.72
CA GLU A 20 -2.85 1.89 -4.09
C GLU A 20 -4.10 2.79 -4.05
N ASN A 21 -5.24 2.30 -4.56
CA ASN A 21 -6.50 3.04 -4.49
C ASN A 21 -6.95 3.30 -3.04
N ALA A 22 -6.84 2.27 -2.18
CA ALA A 22 -7.14 2.43 -0.76
C ALA A 22 -6.20 3.45 -0.09
N ARG A 23 -4.90 3.42 -0.42
CA ARG A 23 -3.91 4.37 0.10
C ARG A 23 -4.24 5.80 -0.30
N VAL A 24 -4.53 6.05 -1.58
CA VAL A 24 -4.91 7.38 -2.06
C VAL A 24 -6.19 7.87 -1.36
N GLY A 25 -7.18 7.00 -1.18
CA GLY A 25 -8.40 7.33 -0.47
C GLY A 25 -8.17 7.65 1.01
N ILE A 26 -7.27 6.94 1.68
CA ILE A 26 -6.90 7.19 3.08
C ILE A 26 -6.13 8.51 3.21
N ASP A 27 -5.16 8.77 2.33
CA ASP A 27 -4.38 10.02 2.32
C ASP A 27 -5.30 11.24 2.14
N GLN A 28 -6.28 11.15 1.25
CA GLN A 28 -7.28 12.21 1.07
C GLN A 28 -8.10 12.42 2.36
N ARG A 29 -8.58 11.34 2.99
CA ARG A 29 -9.35 11.44 4.25
C ARG A 29 -8.53 12.02 5.39
N ILE A 30 -7.24 11.70 5.48
CA ILE A 30 -6.33 12.28 6.46
C ILE A 30 -6.28 13.79 6.27
N LYS A 31 -6.03 14.26 5.03
CA LYS A 31 -5.96 15.69 4.70
C LYS A 31 -7.29 16.42 4.97
N ASP A 32 -8.41 15.78 4.65
CA ASP A 32 -9.74 16.35 4.92
C ASP A 32 -9.96 16.55 6.42
N ILE A 33 -9.53 15.59 7.26
CA ILE A 33 -9.65 15.69 8.72
C ILE A 33 -8.67 16.75 9.26
N GLU A 34 -7.44 16.80 8.76
CA GLU A 34 -6.48 17.86 9.12
C GLU A 34 -6.99 19.26 8.79
N SER A 35 -7.62 19.44 7.63
CA SER A 35 -8.24 20.72 7.24
C SER A 35 -9.37 21.11 8.20
N LYS A 36 -10.30 20.17 8.48
CA LYS A 36 -11.42 20.40 9.40
C LYS A 36 -10.95 20.69 10.81
N MET A 37 -9.92 19.97 11.27
CA MET A 37 -9.30 20.29 12.54
C MET A 37 -8.74 21.70 12.50
N GLY A 38 -7.92 22.07 11.50
CA GLY A 38 -7.34 23.41 11.37
C GLY A 38 -8.37 24.55 11.45
N GLU A 39 -9.53 24.39 10.81
CA GLU A 39 -10.64 25.35 10.90
C GLU A 39 -11.15 25.49 12.34
N LEU A 40 -11.35 24.37 13.04
CA LEU A 40 -11.86 24.34 14.41
C LEU A 40 -10.87 24.89 15.44
N GLY A 41 -9.57 24.71 15.22
CA GLY A 41 -8.52 25.11 16.18
C GLY A 41 -8.51 26.61 16.49
N SER A 42 -8.94 27.44 15.54
CA SER A 42 -9.03 28.90 15.70
C SER A 42 -10.03 29.36 16.78
N PHE A 43 -11.00 28.51 17.13
CA PHE A 43 -12.05 28.82 18.11
C PHE A 43 -11.66 28.45 19.56
N TRP A 44 -10.63 27.62 19.75
CA TRP A 44 -10.27 27.07 21.05
C TRP A 44 -9.22 27.97 21.73
N LYS A 45 -9.48 28.40 22.96
CA LYS A 45 -8.59 29.26 23.77
C LYS A 45 -8.36 28.67 25.16
N GLY A 46 -7.26 29.05 25.81
CA GLY A 46 -6.92 28.56 27.16
C GLY A 46 -6.68 27.05 27.19
N ASP A 47 -7.14 26.36 28.24
CA ASP A 47 -6.90 24.93 28.46
C ASP A 47 -7.46 24.03 27.35
N ALA A 48 -8.52 24.49 26.67
CA ALA A 48 -9.07 23.81 25.51
C ALA A 48 -8.07 23.80 24.34
N ALA A 49 -7.35 24.91 24.10
CA ALA A 49 -6.34 24.99 23.05
C ALA A 49 -5.18 24.02 23.30
N THR A 50 -4.73 23.87 24.54
CA THR A 50 -3.70 22.89 24.91
C THR A 50 -4.13 21.45 24.60
N SER A 51 -5.35 21.08 25.02
CA SER A 51 -5.89 19.73 24.77
C SER A 51 -6.09 19.47 23.28
N TYR A 52 -6.54 20.48 22.54
CA TYR A 52 -6.71 20.42 21.10
C TYR A 52 -5.36 20.25 20.38
N ASN A 53 -4.33 21.00 20.76
CA ASN A 53 -2.98 20.85 20.20
C ASN A 53 -2.42 19.44 20.46
N ALA A 54 -2.65 18.89 21.65
CA ALA A 54 -2.25 17.51 21.96
C ALA A 54 -2.97 16.48 21.06
N LEU A 55 -4.28 16.67 20.83
CA LEU A 55 -5.05 15.84 19.90
C LEU A 55 -4.50 15.95 18.46
N MET A 56 -4.20 17.16 18.00
CA MET A 56 -3.67 17.40 16.65
C MET A 56 -2.31 16.71 16.45
N MET A 57 -1.41 16.79 17.43
CA MET A 57 -0.12 16.10 17.37
C MET A 57 -0.30 14.57 17.35
N ALA A 58 -1.17 14.04 18.21
CA ALA A 58 -1.46 12.60 18.24
C ALA A 58 -2.10 12.11 16.94
N TRP A 59 -2.96 12.92 16.33
CA TRP A 59 -3.55 12.65 15.03
C TRP A 59 -2.48 12.58 13.94
N GLN A 60 -1.65 13.62 13.82
CA GLN A 60 -0.58 13.68 12.81
C GLN A 60 0.37 12.49 12.92
N GLN A 61 0.73 12.11 14.15
CA GLN A 61 1.56 10.93 14.40
C GLN A 61 0.88 9.66 13.84
N LYS A 62 -0.38 9.41 14.20
CA LYS A 62 -1.12 8.23 13.75
C LYS A 62 -1.35 8.21 12.24
N ALA A 63 -1.60 9.38 11.63
CA ALA A 63 -1.74 9.54 10.20
C ALA A 63 -0.43 9.18 9.46
N ASN A 64 0.71 9.66 9.97
CA ASN A 64 2.02 9.33 9.43
C ASN A 64 2.33 7.83 9.55
N ASP A 65 2.02 7.23 10.71
CA ASP A 65 2.21 5.79 10.94
C ASP A 65 1.36 4.95 9.98
N LEU A 66 0.09 5.33 9.76
CA LEU A 66 -0.79 4.67 8.81
C LEU A 66 -0.26 4.78 7.38
N ASN A 67 0.17 5.98 6.96
CA ASN A 67 0.77 6.19 5.64
C ASN A 67 2.02 5.33 5.43
N ARG A 68 2.85 5.18 6.47
CA ARG A 68 4.02 4.28 6.43
C ARG A 68 3.60 2.82 6.21
N ILE A 69 2.65 2.32 6.99
CA ILE A 69 2.16 0.94 6.87
C ILE A 69 1.60 0.68 5.45
N LEU A 70 0.86 1.63 4.89
CA LEU A 70 0.30 1.49 3.54
C LEU A 70 1.36 1.50 2.45
N ASN A 71 2.42 2.31 2.61
CA ASN A 71 3.57 2.29 1.71
C ASN A 71 4.32 0.95 1.80
N ASP A 72 4.57 0.46 3.02
CA ASP A 72 5.23 -0.83 3.23
C ASP A 72 4.41 -1.98 2.61
N LEU A 73 3.09 -1.97 2.78
CA LEU A 73 2.19 -2.95 2.16
C LEU A 73 2.28 -2.92 0.63
N ARG A 74 2.23 -1.73 0.02
CA ARG A 74 2.38 -1.55 -1.44
C ARG A 74 3.70 -2.12 -1.92
N ASP A 75 4.79 -1.78 -1.24
CA ASP A 75 6.13 -2.19 -1.64
C ASP A 75 6.32 -3.71 -1.50
N ASN A 76 5.76 -4.31 -0.46
CA ASN A 76 5.73 -5.77 -0.29
C ASN A 76 4.92 -6.49 -1.37
N ILE A 77 3.76 -5.95 -1.78
CA ILE A 77 2.96 -6.56 -2.85
C ILE A 77 3.68 -6.46 -4.19
N ARG A 78 4.28 -5.30 -4.50
CA ARG A 78 5.07 -5.12 -5.72
C ARG A 78 6.32 -5.99 -5.75
N GLY A 79 7.01 -6.12 -4.61
CA GLY A 79 8.13 -7.04 -4.44
C GLY A 79 7.71 -8.48 -4.71
N THR A 80 6.61 -8.93 -4.08
CA THR A 80 6.06 -10.28 -4.29
C THR A 80 5.68 -10.54 -5.74
N ALA A 81 5.03 -9.58 -6.42
CA ALA A 81 4.69 -9.70 -7.83
C ALA A 81 5.93 -9.82 -8.72
N LYS A 82 6.96 -9.02 -8.46
CA LYS A 82 8.23 -9.07 -9.19
C LYS A 82 8.96 -10.40 -8.97
N ASP A 83 8.99 -10.90 -7.74
CA ASP A 83 9.66 -12.17 -7.41
C ASP A 83 8.93 -13.35 -8.06
N GLN A 84 7.60 -13.32 -8.12
CA GLN A 84 6.82 -14.33 -8.84
C GLN A 84 7.11 -14.29 -10.34
N ALA A 85 7.12 -13.11 -10.97
CA ALA A 85 7.44 -12.96 -12.39
C ALA A 85 8.86 -13.45 -12.73
N ALA A 86 9.84 -13.19 -11.85
CA ALA A 86 11.21 -13.65 -12.02
C ALA A 86 11.33 -15.19 -11.92
N ASN A 87 10.68 -15.79 -10.93
CA ASN A 87 10.64 -17.25 -10.77
C ASN A 87 9.92 -17.93 -11.95
N GLU A 88 8.89 -17.29 -12.52
CA GLU A 88 8.19 -17.78 -13.71
C GLU A 88 9.11 -17.82 -14.94
N ALA A 89 9.82 -16.72 -15.20
CA ALA A 89 10.75 -16.63 -16.32
C ALA A 89 11.86 -17.69 -16.23
N ASP A 90 12.38 -17.94 -15.02
CA ASP A 90 13.39 -18.97 -14.81
C ASP A 90 12.83 -20.38 -15.04
N ASN A 91 11.65 -20.71 -14.48
CA ASN A 91 10.99 -22.01 -14.67
C ASN A 91 10.64 -22.29 -16.14
N GLN A 92 10.15 -21.30 -16.88
CA GLN A 92 9.86 -21.44 -18.32
C GLN A 92 11.14 -21.68 -19.12
N SER A 93 12.24 -21.01 -18.76
CA SER A 93 13.54 -21.22 -19.40
C SER A 93 14.08 -22.63 -19.15
N GLN A 94 13.97 -23.13 -17.92
CA GLN A 94 14.38 -24.48 -17.55
C GLN A 94 13.52 -25.53 -18.26
N THR A 95 12.21 -25.34 -18.29
CA THR A 95 11.28 -26.26 -18.97
C THR A 95 11.56 -26.32 -20.46
N SER A 96 11.77 -25.18 -21.12
CA SER A 96 12.13 -25.11 -22.54
C SER A 96 13.45 -25.85 -22.83
N ARG A 97 14.45 -25.70 -21.95
CA ARG A 97 15.73 -26.43 -22.07
C ARG A 97 15.55 -27.94 -21.92
N LEU A 98 14.74 -28.39 -20.97
CA LEU A 98 14.45 -29.81 -20.78
C LEU A 98 13.70 -30.39 -21.99
N GLN A 99 12.73 -29.66 -22.54
CA GLN A 99 12.02 -30.08 -23.76
C GLN A 99 12.97 -30.20 -24.96
N ALA A 100 13.91 -29.27 -25.13
CA ALA A 100 14.92 -29.32 -26.19
C ALA A 100 15.94 -30.46 -26.04
N LEU A 101 16.09 -31.04 -24.84
CA LEU A 101 16.96 -32.19 -24.56
C LEU A 101 16.25 -33.54 -24.71
N LEU A 102 14.92 -33.55 -24.59
CA LEU A 102 14.07 -34.75 -24.63
C LEU A 102 13.40 -34.96 -26.00
N GLY A 103 13.44 -33.97 -26.89
CA GLY A 103 13.04 -34.06 -28.30
C GLY A 103 14.24 -34.15 -29.22
#